data_AF-A0A9W9UK66-F1
#
_entry.id   AF-A0A9W9UK66-F1
#
_cell.length_a   1.000
_cell.length_b   1.000
_cell.length_c   1.000
_cell.angle_alpha   90.00
_cell.angle_beta   90.00
_cell.angle_gamma   90.00
#
_symmetry.space_group_name_H-M   'P 1'
#
loop_
_entity.id
_entity.type
_entity.pdbx_description
1 polymer ?
#
loop_
_entity_poly.entity_id
_entity_poly.type
_entity_poly.pdbx_seq_one_letter_code
_entity_poly.pdbx_strand_id
1 'polypeptide(L)'
;MEPPFTSPYAVGKKIDLLIHGGITARATILHVYEPFNSACTMNLLFDSDLTYLGIQGKVVLKLFDRRYATTLRRTSGTIPWSPAFETRYARMITDGTPAVVQSHLIKRLKAFDNNPNDPRPRDRVAHENCFQVFCEVAFCGQMRNLFDRELEVYRLLQPLQGSEIPRLIGPVTVIEQQEFPRPTNPQCLETPGLLLRYIEGFPLAEFPRHTPMKLWPAIIEETTRTVQKIMDYGVTPEAISPENIIVEVGVEPELRIKIRFCNFTKYKLQREFADEVEMLTAQLAFMEALSPVFTYTLG
;
A
#
# COMPACT_ATOMS: atom_id res chain seq x y z
N MET A 1 -10.86 16.35 23.85
CA MET A 1 -10.49 16.25 22.42
C MET A 1 -9.15 15.54 22.37
N GLU A 2 -9.05 14.41 21.66
CA GLU A 2 -7.73 13.84 21.37
C GLU A 2 -6.94 14.83 20.51
N PRO A 3 -5.61 14.95 20.71
CA PRO A 3 -4.78 15.80 19.88
C PRO A 3 -4.85 15.33 18.42
N PRO A 4 -4.74 16.25 17.45
CA PRO A 4 -4.75 15.89 16.03
C PRO A 4 -3.63 14.87 15.75
N PHE A 5 -3.98 13.82 15.01
CA PHE A 5 -3.03 12.80 14.57
C PHE A 5 -1.83 13.46 13.90
N THR A 6 -0.65 13.31 14.49
CA THR A 6 0.60 13.70 13.85
C THR A 6 1.14 12.48 13.14
N SER A 7 1.13 12.53 11.81
CA SER A 7 1.73 11.50 10.96
C SER A 7 3.16 11.18 11.43
N PRO A 8 3.52 9.90 11.66
CA PRO A 8 4.92 9.51 11.82
C PRO A 8 5.76 9.80 10.56
N TYR A 9 5.11 9.94 9.41
CA TYR A 9 5.72 10.24 8.12
C TYR A 9 5.68 11.76 7.90
N ALA A 10 6.66 12.46 8.45
CA ALA A 10 6.84 13.89 8.27
C ALA A 10 8.30 14.23 7.97
N VAL A 11 8.52 15.29 7.18
CA VAL A 11 9.87 15.75 6.83
C VAL A 11 10.67 16.05 8.11
N GLY A 12 11.92 15.60 8.13
CA GLY A 12 12.84 15.72 9.27
C GLY A 12 12.66 14.64 10.34
N LYS A 13 11.58 13.84 10.33
CA LYS A 13 11.44 12.69 11.23
C LYS A 13 12.37 11.55 10.83
N LYS A 14 12.73 10.74 11.82
CA LYS A 14 13.55 9.53 11.65
C LYS A 14 12.65 8.31 11.53
N ILE A 15 13.07 7.35 10.73
CA ILE A 15 12.43 6.05 10.58
C ILE A 15 13.48 4.95 10.69
N ASP A 16 13.16 3.91 11.45
CA ASP A 16 13.97 2.71 11.61
C ASP A 16 13.41 1.61 10.70
N LEU A 17 14.28 1.03 9.87
CA LEU A 17 13.91 0.04 8.86
C LEU A 17 14.70 -1.25 9.06
N LEU A 18 14.00 -2.36 8.94
CA LEU A 18 14.59 -3.68 8.73
C LEU A 18 14.65 -3.95 7.23
N ILE A 19 15.84 -3.89 6.66
CA ILE A 19 16.12 -4.17 5.26
C ILE A 19 16.32 -5.67 5.07
N HIS A 20 15.92 -6.20 3.92
CA HIS A 20 16.17 -7.59 3.54
C HIS A 20 17.61 -8.02 3.84
N GLY A 21 17.77 -9.24 4.39
CA GLY A 21 19.05 -9.73 4.91
C GLY A 21 19.29 -9.43 6.40
N GLY A 22 18.31 -8.87 7.11
CA GLY A 22 18.36 -8.65 8.57
C GLY A 22 19.08 -7.37 8.98
N ILE A 23 19.36 -6.47 8.03
CA ILE A 23 20.11 -5.24 8.27
C ILE A 23 19.16 -4.20 8.82
N THR A 24 19.47 -3.65 9.99
CA THR A 24 18.72 -2.54 10.55
C THR A 24 19.40 -1.23 10.20
N ALA A 25 18.62 -0.24 9.77
CA ALA A 25 19.14 1.06 9.39
C ALA A 25 18.16 2.17 9.74
N ARG A 26 18.71 3.30 10.19
CA ARG A 26 17.97 4.52 10.46
C ARG A 26 18.10 5.49 9.30
N ALA A 27 17.00 6.13 8.94
CA ALA A 27 16.97 7.14 7.89
C ALA A 27 16.17 8.38 8.30
N THR A 28 16.47 9.50 7.63
CA THR A 28 15.74 10.76 7.74
C THR A 28 14.79 10.92 6.56
N ILE A 29 13.54 11.28 6.84
CA ILE A 29 12.55 11.61 5.80
C ILE A 29 12.87 13.00 5.26
N LEU A 30 13.26 13.07 3.98
CA LEU A 30 13.58 14.32 3.29
C LEU A 30 12.36 14.91 2.59
N HIS A 31 11.46 14.07 2.10
CA HIS A 31 10.27 14.49 1.37
C HIS A 31 9.16 13.44 1.54
N VAL A 32 7.91 13.89 1.49
CA VAL A 32 6.71 13.06 1.60
C VAL A 32 5.82 13.38 0.40
N TYR A 33 5.44 12.37 -0.36
CA TYR A 33 4.55 12.49 -1.51
C TYR A 33 3.11 12.25 -1.05
N GLU A 34 2.37 13.34 -0.85
CA GLU A 34 0.95 13.32 -0.48
C GLU A 34 0.05 13.69 -1.67
N PRO A 35 -1.20 13.21 -1.73
CA PRO A 35 -1.86 12.34 -0.75
C PRO A 35 -1.45 10.85 -0.85
N PHE A 36 -1.51 10.13 0.28
CA PHE A 36 -1.29 8.69 0.32
C PHE A 36 -2.53 7.93 -0.19
N ASN A 37 -2.47 7.53 -1.47
CA ASN A 37 -3.59 6.89 -2.15
C ASN A 37 -3.52 5.35 -2.12
N SER A 38 -2.36 4.77 -2.41
CA SER A 38 -2.11 3.32 -2.42
C SER A 38 -0.90 2.89 -1.58
N ALA A 39 -0.01 3.82 -1.25
CA ALA A 39 1.14 3.63 -0.40
C ALA A 39 1.63 4.99 0.13
N CYS A 40 2.32 4.99 1.26
CA CYS A 40 3.03 6.16 1.77
C CYS A 40 4.40 6.23 1.09
N THR A 41 4.57 7.19 0.19
CA THR A 41 5.82 7.34 -0.59
C THR A 41 6.64 8.51 -0.07
N MET A 42 7.94 8.29 0.15
CA MET A 42 8.84 9.25 0.79
C MET A 42 10.24 9.17 0.17
N ASN A 43 10.98 10.28 0.20
CA ASN A 43 12.42 10.26 -0.03
C ASN A 43 13.15 10.16 1.31
N LEU A 44 14.14 9.27 1.37
CA LEU A 44 14.97 9.07 2.55
C LEU A 44 16.44 9.36 2.28
N LEU A 45 17.15 9.70 3.35
CA LEU A 45 18.60 9.64 3.43
C LEU A 45 18.98 8.80 4.65
N PHE A 46 19.78 7.75 4.44
CA PHE A 46 20.27 6.92 5.54
C PHE A 46 21.35 7.63 6.33
N ASP A 47 21.34 7.41 7.64
CA ASP A 47 22.34 7.98 8.55
C ASP A 47 23.70 7.25 8.44
N SER A 48 23.67 5.98 8.01
CA SER A 48 24.84 5.12 7.83
C SER A 48 25.20 4.95 6.35
N ASP A 49 26.47 4.66 6.07
CA ASP A 49 26.91 4.25 4.74
C ASP A 49 26.43 2.82 4.42
N LEU A 50 25.55 2.73 3.43
CA LEU A 50 24.97 1.47 2.93
C LEU A 50 25.35 1.22 1.46
N THR A 51 26.48 1.78 0.99
CA THR A 51 26.98 1.60 -0.38
C THR A 51 27.17 0.14 -0.77
N TYR A 52 27.50 -0.74 0.18
CA TYR A 52 27.60 -2.20 -0.04
C TYR A 52 26.26 -2.85 -0.41
N LEU A 53 25.13 -2.20 -0.12
CA LEU A 53 23.78 -2.58 -0.57
C LEU A 53 23.38 -1.88 -1.88
N GLY A 54 24.30 -1.15 -2.52
CA GLY A 54 24.00 -0.33 -3.69
C GLY A 54 23.19 0.93 -3.36
N ILE A 55 23.10 1.31 -2.09
CA ILE A 55 22.41 2.51 -1.63
C ILE A 55 23.40 3.68 -1.66
N GLN A 56 23.13 4.65 -2.53
CA GLN A 56 23.95 5.87 -2.66
C GLN A 56 23.04 7.09 -2.66
N GLY A 57 23.26 8.00 -1.72
CA GLY A 57 22.48 9.23 -1.61
C GLY A 57 21.01 8.99 -1.26
N LYS A 58 20.11 9.69 -1.96
CA LYS A 58 18.66 9.62 -1.72
C LYS A 58 18.09 8.30 -2.23
N VAL A 59 17.08 7.79 -1.53
CA VAL A 59 16.28 6.64 -1.95
C VAL A 59 14.80 6.95 -1.80
N VAL A 60 13.95 6.22 -2.51
CA VAL A 60 12.50 6.26 -2.34
C VAL A 60 12.07 5.10 -1.47
N LEU A 61 11.35 5.40 -0.39
CA LEU A 61 10.65 4.42 0.42
C LEU A 61 9.17 4.44 0.05
N LYS A 62 8.61 3.27 -0.23
CA LYS A 62 7.18 3.07 -0.45
C LYS A 62 6.62 2.11 0.58
N LEU A 63 5.81 2.61 1.52
CA LEU A 63 5.21 1.80 2.60
C LEU A 63 3.75 1.50 2.33
N PHE A 64 3.34 0.26 2.58
CA PHE A 64 1.96 -0.20 2.48
C PHE A 64 1.36 -0.25 3.88
N ASP A 65 1.08 0.94 4.41
CA ASP A 65 0.64 1.14 5.78
C ASP A 65 -0.88 1.25 5.88
N ARG A 66 -1.52 0.29 6.57
CA ARG A 66 -2.98 0.24 6.73
C ARG A 66 -3.57 1.45 7.45
N ARG A 67 -2.76 2.17 8.24
CA ARG A 67 -3.20 3.39 8.92
C ARG A 67 -3.60 4.46 7.91
N TYR A 68 -2.97 4.43 6.73
CA TYR A 68 -3.20 5.35 5.62
C TYR A 68 -4.03 4.74 4.49
N ALA A 69 -4.80 3.69 4.76
CA ALA A 69 -5.76 3.10 3.82
C ALA A 69 -7.00 4.02 3.60
N THR A 70 -6.79 5.30 3.29
CA THR A 70 -7.78 6.37 3.24
C THR A 70 -8.95 6.06 2.31
N THR A 71 -8.66 5.55 1.11
CA THR A 71 -9.68 5.14 0.13
C THR A 71 -10.53 3.99 0.66
N LEU A 72 -9.92 2.97 1.25
CA LEU A 72 -10.64 1.81 1.81
C LEU A 72 -11.49 2.22 3.01
N ARG A 73 -11.03 3.17 3.84
CA ARG A 73 -11.82 3.71 4.94
C ARG A 73 -13.05 4.46 4.46
N ARG A 74 -12.87 5.32 3.45
CA ARG A 74 -13.97 6.08 2.85
C ARG A 74 -15.05 5.17 2.27
N THR A 75 -14.67 4.12 1.55
CA THR A 75 -15.64 3.21 0.92
C THR A 75 -16.31 2.27 1.92
N SER A 76 -15.64 1.89 3.00
CA SER A 76 -16.19 1.04 4.06
C SER A 76 -17.00 1.79 5.13
N GLY A 77 -16.96 3.13 5.12
CA GLY A 77 -17.59 3.95 6.16
C GLY A 77 -16.93 3.80 7.54
N THR A 78 -15.68 3.32 7.60
CA THR A 78 -14.95 3.16 8.86
C THR A 78 -14.37 4.49 9.34
N ILE A 79 -14.24 4.62 10.66
CA ILE A 79 -13.64 5.83 11.24
C ILE A 79 -12.15 5.94 10.88
N PRO A 80 -11.59 7.16 10.88
CA PRO A 80 -10.16 7.36 10.72
C PRO A 80 -9.34 6.58 11.76
N TRP A 81 -8.13 6.22 11.37
CA TRP A 81 -7.18 5.62 12.31
C TRP A 81 -6.84 6.60 13.44
N SER A 82 -6.64 6.09 14.66
CA SER A 82 -6.12 6.85 15.80
C SER A 82 -5.16 6.02 16.64
N PRO A 83 -4.25 6.65 17.42
CA PRO A 83 -3.36 5.92 18.32
C PRO A 83 -4.12 5.08 19.36
N ALA A 84 -5.21 5.62 19.93
CA ALA A 84 -6.05 4.89 20.89
C ALA A 84 -6.67 3.63 20.26
N PHE A 85 -7.07 3.74 18.99
CA PHE A 85 -7.59 2.60 18.24
C PHE A 85 -6.49 1.58 17.93
N GLU A 86 -5.28 2.01 17.57
CA GLU A 86 -4.14 1.14 17.32
C GLU A 86 -3.79 0.28 18.53
N THR A 87 -3.73 0.87 19.72
CA THR A 87 -3.49 0.13 20.97
C THR A 87 -4.53 -0.97 21.18
N ARG A 88 -5.80 -0.67 20.88
CA ARG A 88 -6.89 -1.64 21.01
C ARG A 88 -6.78 -2.75 19.97
N TYR A 89 -6.51 -2.39 18.72
CA TYR A 89 -6.28 -3.33 17.63
C TYR A 89 -5.14 -4.30 17.98
N ALA A 90 -3.98 -3.76 18.37
CA ALA A 90 -2.80 -4.56 18.74
C ALA A 90 -3.11 -5.56 19.85
N ARG A 91 -3.78 -5.13 20.94
CA ARG A 91 -4.21 -6.03 22.02
C ARG A 91 -5.10 -7.16 21.51
N MET A 92 -6.11 -6.84 20.71
CA MET A 92 -7.04 -7.85 20.18
C MET A 92 -6.37 -8.86 19.23
N ILE A 93 -5.34 -8.44 18.48
CA ILE A 93 -4.57 -9.34 17.62
C ILE A 93 -3.60 -10.21 18.45
N THR A 94 -2.95 -9.64 19.47
CA THR A 94 -1.99 -10.35 20.35
C THR A 94 -2.69 -11.37 21.25
N ASP A 95 -3.87 -11.05 21.80
CA ASP A 95 -4.60 -11.91 22.75
C ASP A 95 -5.27 -13.14 22.11
N GLY A 96 -5.15 -13.30 20.79
CA GLY A 96 -5.46 -14.56 20.11
C GLY A 96 -6.69 -14.55 19.21
N THR A 97 -6.40 -14.33 17.93
CA THR A 97 -6.95 -14.96 16.71
C THR A 97 -7.92 -14.11 15.86
N PRO A 98 -7.54 -13.76 14.62
CA PRO A 98 -8.45 -13.31 13.57
C PRO A 98 -9.65 -14.25 13.36
N ALA A 99 -9.48 -15.57 13.54
CA ALA A 99 -10.56 -16.56 13.50
C ALA A 99 -11.51 -16.49 14.71
N VAL A 100 -11.03 -16.06 15.89
CA VAL A 100 -11.88 -15.79 17.06
C VAL A 100 -12.63 -14.47 16.86
N VAL A 101 -11.99 -13.45 16.29
CA VAL A 101 -12.65 -12.20 15.89
C VAL A 101 -13.70 -12.46 14.81
N GLN A 102 -13.37 -13.24 13.78
CA GLN A 102 -14.28 -13.64 12.70
C GLN A 102 -15.43 -14.51 13.22
N SER A 103 -15.16 -15.51 14.07
CA SER A 103 -16.22 -16.33 14.68
C SER A 103 -17.05 -15.58 15.71
N HIS A 104 -16.47 -14.63 16.46
CA HIS A 104 -17.23 -13.72 17.33
C HIS A 104 -18.11 -12.77 16.51
N LEU A 105 -17.59 -12.23 15.41
CA LEU A 105 -18.33 -11.34 14.52
C LEU A 105 -19.49 -12.11 13.87
N ILE A 106 -19.25 -13.30 13.32
CA ILE A 106 -20.28 -14.17 12.74
C ILE A 106 -21.31 -14.59 13.79
N LYS A 107 -20.89 -15.01 14.99
CA LYS A 107 -21.81 -15.38 16.07
C LYS A 107 -22.64 -14.18 16.56
N ARG A 108 -22.05 -12.98 16.65
CA ARG A 108 -22.74 -11.75 17.09
C ARG A 108 -23.66 -11.17 16.02
N LEU A 109 -23.28 -11.23 14.74
CA LEU A 109 -24.13 -10.86 13.61
C LEU A 109 -25.36 -11.78 13.54
N LYS A 110 -25.18 -13.11 13.67
CA LYS A 110 -26.28 -14.08 13.72
C LYS A 110 -27.16 -13.96 14.98
N ALA A 111 -26.62 -13.47 16.10
CA ALA A 111 -27.41 -13.25 17.31
C ALA A 111 -28.33 -12.02 17.21
N PHE A 112 -28.02 -11.06 16.35
CA PHE A 112 -28.82 -9.85 16.13
C PHE A 112 -30.07 -10.12 15.28
N ASP A 113 -29.97 -11.08 14.36
CA ASP A 113 -31.02 -11.45 13.41
C ASP A 113 -32.16 -12.29 14.06
N ASN A 114 -31.85 -12.98 15.17
CA ASN A 114 -32.74 -14.01 15.73
C ASN A 114 -33.71 -13.52 16.84
N ASN A 115 -33.69 -12.24 17.26
CA ASN A 115 -34.69 -11.74 18.21
C ASN A 115 -34.87 -10.21 18.15
N PRO A 116 -35.82 -9.69 17.35
CA PRO A 116 -36.10 -8.25 17.26
C PRO A 116 -36.67 -7.61 18.55
N ASN A 117 -37.01 -8.42 19.57
CA ASN A 117 -37.57 -7.96 20.84
C ASN A 117 -36.66 -8.20 22.06
N ASP A 118 -35.36 -8.51 21.88
CA ASP A 118 -34.43 -8.68 23.01
C ASP A 118 -34.21 -7.34 23.73
N PRO A 119 -34.62 -7.19 25.00
CA PRO A 119 -34.58 -5.93 25.72
C PRO A 119 -33.19 -5.59 26.29
N ARG A 120 -32.12 -6.33 25.93
CA ARG A 120 -30.75 -6.00 26.33
C ARG A 120 -30.19 -4.89 25.44
N PRO A 121 -29.97 -3.65 25.94
CA PRO A 121 -29.23 -2.65 25.17
C PRO A 121 -27.73 -2.93 25.27
N ARG A 122 -27.17 -3.95 24.60
CA ARG A 122 -25.81 -4.41 24.96
C ARG A 122 -25.05 -5.04 23.77
N ASP A 123 -24.15 -4.41 23.03
CA ASP A 123 -23.44 -3.13 23.12
C ASP A 123 -23.18 -2.69 21.66
N ARG A 124 -23.85 -1.65 21.14
CA ARG A 124 -23.53 -1.11 19.79
C ARG A 124 -22.04 -0.79 19.66
N VAL A 125 -21.46 -0.26 20.74
CA VAL A 125 -20.04 0.04 20.87
C VAL A 125 -19.18 -1.22 20.71
N ALA A 126 -19.52 -2.35 21.32
CA ALA A 126 -18.74 -3.59 21.16
C ALA A 126 -18.87 -4.15 19.73
N HIS A 127 -20.05 -4.00 19.10
CA HIS A 127 -20.27 -4.41 17.71
C HIS A 127 -19.49 -3.55 16.71
N GLU A 128 -19.59 -2.22 16.83
CA GLU A 128 -18.82 -1.25 16.04
C GLU A 128 -17.30 -1.47 16.24
N ASN A 129 -16.87 -1.74 17.47
CA ASN A 129 -15.47 -2.05 17.76
C ASN A 129 -15.00 -3.35 17.09
N CYS A 130 -15.81 -4.42 17.10
CA CYS A 130 -15.49 -5.67 16.41
C CYS A 130 -15.47 -5.49 14.89
N PHE A 131 -16.43 -4.74 14.33
CA PHE A 131 -16.46 -4.42 12.91
C PHE A 131 -15.23 -3.62 12.47
N GLN A 132 -14.84 -2.60 13.25
CA GLN A 132 -13.68 -1.78 12.93
C GLN A 132 -12.38 -2.60 12.93
N VAL A 133 -12.20 -3.49 13.92
CA VAL A 133 -11.04 -4.39 13.97
C VAL A 133 -11.04 -5.37 12.80
N PHE A 134 -12.21 -5.89 12.41
CA PHE A 134 -12.33 -6.71 11.21
C PHE A 134 -11.90 -5.94 9.95
N CYS A 135 -12.36 -4.69 9.79
CA CYS A 135 -11.93 -3.85 8.68
C CYS A 135 -10.42 -3.60 8.68
N GLU A 136 -9.77 -3.40 9.83
CA GLU A 136 -8.31 -3.26 9.90
C GLU A 136 -7.57 -4.51 9.44
N VAL A 137 -8.04 -5.70 9.81
CA VAL A 137 -7.46 -6.96 9.32
C VAL A 137 -7.61 -7.02 7.81
N ALA A 138 -8.78 -6.65 7.27
CA ALA A 138 -8.99 -6.59 5.83
C ALA A 138 -8.09 -5.55 5.16
N PHE A 139 -7.93 -4.35 5.74
CA PHE A 139 -7.02 -3.32 5.22
C PHE A 139 -5.58 -3.77 5.26
N CYS A 140 -5.17 -4.48 6.32
CA CYS A 140 -3.85 -5.09 6.39
C CYS A 140 -3.62 -6.09 5.26
N GLY A 141 -4.59 -6.99 5.03
CA GLY A 141 -4.55 -7.94 3.92
C GLY A 141 -4.48 -7.23 2.56
N GLN A 142 -5.25 -6.18 2.36
CA GLN A 142 -5.22 -5.39 1.13
C GLN A 142 -3.89 -4.68 0.92
N MET A 143 -3.35 -4.02 1.95
CA MET A 143 -2.02 -3.38 1.87
C MET A 143 -0.93 -4.42 1.58
N ARG A 144 -1.04 -5.61 2.16
CA ARG A 144 -0.11 -6.72 1.88
C ARG A 144 -0.21 -7.21 0.44
N ASN A 145 -1.41 -7.36 -0.09
CA ASN A 145 -1.61 -7.72 -1.50
C ASN A 145 -1.00 -6.68 -2.45
N LEU A 146 -1.17 -5.38 -2.15
CA LEU A 146 -0.55 -4.31 -2.94
C LEU A 146 0.99 -4.37 -2.89
N PHE A 147 1.55 -4.62 -1.70
CA PHE A 147 2.98 -4.83 -1.52
C PHE A 147 3.50 -6.04 -2.30
N ASP A 148 2.90 -7.21 -2.13
CA ASP A 148 3.33 -8.45 -2.75
C ASP A 148 3.20 -8.38 -4.28
N ARG A 149 2.12 -7.76 -4.79
CA ARG A 149 1.92 -7.48 -6.22
C ARG A 149 3.02 -6.60 -6.78
N GLU A 150 3.29 -5.45 -6.17
CA GLU A 150 4.30 -4.53 -6.70
C GLU A 150 5.70 -5.12 -6.60
N LEU A 151 6.02 -5.84 -5.53
CA LEU A 151 7.27 -6.58 -5.39
C LEU A 151 7.43 -7.61 -6.51
N GLU A 152 6.38 -8.35 -6.85
CA GLU A 152 6.39 -9.30 -7.96
C GLU A 152 6.59 -8.61 -9.31
N VAL A 153 5.93 -7.48 -9.55
CA VAL A 153 6.15 -6.70 -10.78
C VAL A 153 7.63 -6.30 -10.90
N TYR A 154 8.26 -5.81 -9.83
CA TYR A 154 9.69 -5.52 -9.85
C TYR A 154 10.54 -6.76 -10.14
N ARG A 155 10.17 -7.94 -9.63
CA ARG A 155 10.88 -9.20 -9.91
C ARG A 155 10.77 -9.61 -11.37
N LEU A 156 9.59 -9.53 -11.97
CA LEU A 156 9.36 -9.86 -13.38
C LEU A 156 10.09 -8.87 -14.30
N LEU A 157 10.04 -7.58 -13.96
CA LEU A 157 10.68 -6.51 -14.71
C LEU A 157 12.15 -6.30 -14.31
N GLN A 158 12.81 -7.29 -13.70
CA GLN A 158 14.21 -7.21 -13.30
C GLN A 158 15.15 -6.76 -14.45
N PRO A 159 14.97 -7.20 -15.71
CA PRO A 159 15.79 -6.72 -16.83
C PRO A 159 15.60 -5.23 -17.17
N LEU A 160 14.49 -4.62 -16.74
CA LEU A 160 14.14 -3.23 -17.02
C LEU A 160 14.54 -2.26 -15.89
N GLN A 161 15.04 -2.80 -14.77
CA GLN A 161 15.39 -2.01 -13.59
C GLN A 161 16.64 -1.13 -13.80
N GLY A 162 16.49 0.17 -13.54
CA GLY A 162 17.50 1.21 -13.74
C GLY A 162 17.54 1.75 -15.17
N SER A 163 16.92 1.06 -16.14
CA SER A 163 16.88 1.46 -17.55
C SER A 163 15.53 1.99 -17.99
N GLU A 164 14.42 1.45 -17.48
CA GLU A 164 13.04 1.85 -17.84
C GLU A 164 12.17 2.08 -16.60
N ILE A 165 12.52 1.42 -15.49
CA ILE A 165 11.85 1.54 -14.19
C ILE A 165 12.89 1.77 -13.09
N PRO A 166 12.53 2.31 -11.91
CA PRO A 166 13.45 2.40 -10.78
C PRO A 166 14.08 1.04 -10.44
N ARG A 167 15.31 1.06 -9.94
CA ARG A 167 15.92 -0.14 -9.38
C ARG A 167 15.32 -0.44 -8.01
N LEU A 168 14.81 -1.64 -7.81
CA LEU A 168 14.46 -2.18 -6.51
C LEU A 168 15.75 -2.50 -5.74
N ILE A 169 15.94 -1.85 -4.60
CA ILE A 169 17.02 -2.18 -3.67
C ILE A 169 16.61 -3.40 -2.84
N GLY A 170 15.37 -3.42 -2.35
CA GLY A 170 14.80 -4.58 -1.69
C GLY A 170 13.53 -4.29 -0.89
N PRO A 171 12.87 -5.34 -0.38
CA PRO A 171 11.80 -5.19 0.57
C PRO A 171 12.33 -4.76 1.94
N VAL A 172 11.53 -3.99 2.66
CA VAL A 172 11.81 -3.49 4.00
C VAL A 172 10.58 -3.62 4.89
N THR A 173 10.79 -3.61 6.20
CA THR A 173 9.72 -3.50 7.20
C THR A 173 10.05 -2.36 8.16
N VAL A 174 9.06 -1.54 8.51
CA VAL A 174 9.25 -0.50 9.54
C VAL A 174 9.43 -1.16 10.90
N ILE A 175 10.47 -0.77 11.63
CA ILE A 175 10.70 -1.21 13.01
C ILE A 175 9.91 -0.26 13.90
N GLU A 176 8.76 -0.71 14.35
CA GLU A 176 7.97 0.00 15.34
C GLU A 176 8.42 -0.38 16.75
N GLN A 177 8.52 0.62 17.63
CA GLN A 177 8.68 0.37 19.07
C GLN A 177 7.34 -0.12 19.63
N GLN A 178 7.12 -1.43 19.61
CA GLN A 178 5.92 -2.00 20.20
C GLN A 178 6.08 -2.13 21.71
N GLU A 179 5.11 -1.60 22.45
CA GLU A 179 4.99 -1.81 23.91
C GLU A 179 4.42 -3.20 24.26
N PHE A 180 3.91 -3.93 23.26
CA PHE A 180 3.23 -5.22 23.45
C PHE A 180 4.10 -6.41 23.03
N PRO A 181 3.89 -7.60 23.63
CA PRO A 181 4.54 -8.82 23.19
C PRO A 181 4.24 -9.10 21.71
N ARG A 182 5.20 -9.70 20.99
CA ARG A 182 5.01 -10.07 19.58
C ARG A 182 3.75 -10.96 19.45
N PRO A 183 2.79 -10.61 18.58
CA PRO A 183 1.55 -11.36 18.43
C PRO A 183 1.77 -12.70 17.73
N THR A 184 0.78 -13.59 17.85
CA THR A 184 0.72 -14.88 17.14
C THR A 184 0.66 -14.71 15.61
N ASN A 185 0.16 -13.57 15.11
CA ASN A 185 0.21 -13.21 13.69
C ASN A 185 0.89 -11.82 13.50
N PRO A 186 2.23 -11.78 13.37
CA PRO A 186 2.98 -10.52 13.29
C PRO A 186 2.71 -9.74 12.00
N GLN A 187 2.24 -10.40 10.94
CA GLN A 187 2.02 -9.78 9.63
C GLN A 187 0.97 -8.66 9.67
N CYS A 188 0.05 -8.70 10.65
CA CYS A 188 -0.99 -7.69 10.83
C CYS A 188 -0.53 -6.41 11.54
N LEU A 189 0.65 -6.46 12.19
CA LEU A 189 1.27 -5.32 12.86
C LEU A 189 2.51 -4.80 12.14
N GLU A 190 3.04 -5.55 11.17
CA GLU A 190 4.15 -5.11 10.35
C GLU A 190 3.70 -4.12 9.29
N THR A 191 4.54 -3.11 9.03
CA THR A 191 4.36 -2.20 7.90
C THR A 191 5.40 -2.55 6.82
N PRO A 192 5.03 -3.35 5.80
CA PRO A 192 5.94 -3.71 4.72
C PRO A 192 6.12 -2.54 3.75
N GLY A 193 7.25 -2.54 3.05
CA GLY A 193 7.55 -1.55 2.05
C GLY A 193 8.64 -1.95 1.07
N LEU A 194 8.83 -1.12 0.06
CA LEU A 194 9.86 -1.26 -0.95
C LEU A 194 10.82 -0.08 -0.88
N LEU A 195 12.11 -0.39 -0.96
CA LEU A 195 13.16 0.59 -1.09
C LEU A 195 13.61 0.63 -2.55
N LEU A 196 13.51 1.80 -3.18
CA LEU A 196 13.78 2.01 -4.59
C LEU A 196 14.87 3.07 -4.74
N ARG A 197 15.66 2.95 -5.80
CA ARG A 197 16.61 3.99 -6.18
C ARG A 197 15.84 5.27 -6.53
N TYR A 198 16.28 6.39 -5.97
CA TYR A 198 15.76 7.70 -6.32
C TYR A 198 16.14 8.08 -7.76
N ILE A 199 15.22 8.74 -8.45
CA ILE A 199 15.38 9.24 -9.81
C ILE A 199 15.22 10.75 -9.76
N GLU A 200 16.25 11.47 -10.21
CA GLU A 200 16.21 12.92 -10.30
C GLU A 200 15.41 13.32 -11.55
N GLY A 201 14.26 13.97 -11.35
CA GLY A 201 13.34 14.31 -12.42
C GLY A 201 12.02 14.86 -11.88
N PHE A 202 11.04 14.99 -12.76
CA PHE A 202 9.70 15.48 -12.41
C PHE A 202 8.62 14.57 -13.01
N PRO A 203 7.40 14.54 -12.45
CA PRO A 203 6.30 13.74 -13.00
C PRO A 203 5.92 14.18 -14.42
N LEU A 204 5.57 13.24 -15.30
CA LEU A 204 5.15 13.54 -16.67
C LEU A 204 3.91 14.45 -16.70
N ALA A 205 3.07 14.43 -15.67
CA ALA A 205 1.96 15.37 -15.48
C ALA A 205 2.40 16.85 -15.52
N GLU A 206 3.63 17.15 -15.13
CA GLU A 206 4.20 18.51 -15.11
C GLU A 206 4.96 18.86 -16.39
N PHE A 207 5.15 17.90 -17.30
CA PHE A 207 5.94 18.05 -18.52
C PHE A 207 5.60 19.27 -19.39
N PRO A 208 4.32 19.66 -19.58
CA PRO A 208 3.97 20.88 -20.31
C PRO A 208 4.58 22.18 -19.72
N ARG A 209 4.89 22.20 -18.43
CA ARG A 209 5.48 23.37 -17.74
C ARG A 209 6.99 23.45 -17.88
N HIS A 210 7.64 22.32 -18.15
CA HIS A 210 9.10 22.21 -18.14
C HIS A 210 9.71 22.12 -19.54
N THR A 211 8.92 21.81 -20.57
CA THR A 211 9.47 21.47 -21.88
C THR A 211 8.70 22.08 -23.06
N PRO A 212 9.38 22.48 -24.15
CA PRO A 212 8.70 22.97 -25.34
C PRO A 212 7.93 21.86 -26.06
N MET A 213 6.81 22.22 -26.70
CA MET A 213 5.92 21.27 -27.42
C MET A 213 6.63 20.40 -28.46
N LYS A 214 7.74 20.88 -29.03
CA LYS A 214 8.56 20.13 -30.01
C LYS A 214 9.07 18.78 -29.48
N LEU A 215 9.17 18.61 -28.16
CA LEU A 215 9.68 17.40 -27.52
C LEU A 215 8.57 16.37 -27.19
N TRP A 216 7.30 16.74 -27.37
CA TRP A 216 6.16 15.89 -26.99
C TRP A 216 6.05 14.61 -27.82
N PRO A 217 6.22 14.62 -29.16
CA PRO A 217 6.14 13.39 -29.94
C PRO A 217 7.15 12.34 -29.51
N ALA A 218 8.38 12.76 -29.17
CA ALA A 218 9.43 11.87 -28.70
C ALA A 218 9.06 11.20 -27.36
N ILE A 219 8.42 11.94 -26.45
CA ILE A 219 7.94 11.40 -25.17
C ILE A 219 6.82 10.40 -25.36
N ILE A 220 5.86 10.67 -26.25
CA ILE A 220 4.75 9.76 -26.53
C ILE A 220 5.29 8.45 -27.13
N GLU A 221 6.23 8.54 -28.06
CA GLU A 221 6.87 7.37 -28.65
C GLU A 221 7.62 6.54 -27.60
N GLU A 222 8.44 7.18 -26.77
CA GLU A 222 9.17 6.48 -25.71
C GLU A 222 8.21 5.86 -24.68
N THR A 223 7.14 6.55 -24.32
CA THR A 223 6.09 6.03 -23.41
C THR A 223 5.46 4.77 -23.98
N THR A 224 5.07 4.81 -25.25
CA THR A 224 4.47 3.67 -25.95
C THR A 224 5.44 2.48 -26.01
N ARG A 225 6.71 2.75 -26.32
CA ARG A 225 7.77 1.75 -26.41
C ARG A 225 8.01 1.09 -25.05
N THR A 226 8.12 1.86 -23.98
CA THR A 226 8.36 1.31 -22.63
C THR A 226 7.16 0.52 -22.13
N VAL A 227 5.93 0.95 -22.42
CA VAL A 227 4.71 0.16 -22.11
C VAL A 227 4.74 -1.19 -22.81
N GLN A 228 5.07 -1.21 -24.11
CA GLN A 228 5.16 -2.48 -24.84
C GLN A 228 6.20 -3.41 -24.22
N LYS A 229 7.40 -2.90 -23.88
CA LYS A 229 8.42 -3.68 -23.18
C LYS A 229 7.90 -4.26 -21.86
N ILE A 230 7.18 -3.48 -21.06
CA ILE A 230 6.61 -3.95 -19.78
C ILE A 230 5.59 -5.07 -20.04
N MET A 231 4.73 -4.91 -21.06
CA MET A 231 3.74 -5.92 -21.44
C MET A 231 4.36 -7.22 -21.94
N ASP A 232 5.51 -7.16 -22.60
CA ASP A 232 6.24 -8.35 -23.06
C ASP A 232 6.71 -9.25 -21.90
N TYR A 233 6.76 -8.73 -20.67
CA TYR A 233 7.04 -9.49 -19.43
C TYR A 233 5.77 -9.97 -18.70
N GLY A 234 4.60 -9.90 -19.35
CA GLY A 234 3.33 -10.39 -18.78
C GLY A 234 2.74 -9.47 -17.70
N VAL A 235 3.10 -8.18 -17.73
CA VAL A 235 2.60 -7.16 -16.80
C VAL A 235 1.80 -6.12 -17.58
N THR A 236 0.51 -5.97 -17.28
CA THR A 236 -0.38 -5.06 -18.02
C THR A 236 -0.85 -3.91 -17.11
N PRO A 237 -0.67 -2.63 -17.49
CA PRO A 237 -1.23 -1.53 -16.72
C PRO A 237 -2.76 -1.54 -16.79
N GLU A 238 -3.46 -1.46 -15.65
CA GLU A 238 -4.91 -1.20 -15.65
C GLU A 238 -5.21 0.24 -16.07
N ALA A 239 -4.36 1.17 -15.61
CA ALA A 239 -4.43 2.57 -15.95
C ALA A 239 -3.02 3.18 -15.90
N ILE A 240 -2.62 3.86 -16.97
CA ILE A 240 -1.39 4.63 -17.00
C ILE A 240 -1.70 6.03 -16.47
N SER A 241 -1.06 6.41 -15.35
CA SER A 241 -1.14 7.77 -14.82
C SER A 241 0.15 8.54 -15.15
N PRO A 242 0.07 9.73 -15.75
CA PRO A 242 1.24 10.59 -15.95
C PRO A 242 1.96 10.99 -14.65
N GLU A 243 1.29 10.91 -13.50
CA GLU A 243 1.90 11.15 -12.18
C GLU A 243 2.87 10.02 -11.79
N ASN A 244 2.69 8.83 -12.36
CA ASN A 244 3.49 7.63 -12.10
C ASN A 244 4.60 7.43 -13.15
N ILE A 245 4.92 8.45 -13.93
CA ILE A 245 6.01 8.44 -14.91
C ILE A 245 6.93 9.60 -14.57
N ILE A 246 8.20 9.31 -14.27
CA ILE A 246 9.22 10.33 -14.02
C ILE A 246 9.94 10.64 -15.32
N VAL A 247 10.07 11.93 -15.62
CA VAL A 247 10.86 12.44 -16.74
C VAL A 247 12.23 12.87 -16.22
N GLU A 248 13.27 12.20 -16.68
CA GLU A 248 14.67 12.58 -16.49
C GLU A 248 15.10 13.41 -17.71
N VAL A 249 15.57 14.63 -17.46
CA VAL A 249 16.12 15.49 -18.51
C VAL A 249 17.64 15.48 -18.37
N GLY A 250 18.33 14.90 -19.37
CA GLY A 250 19.77 14.94 -19.45
C GLY A 250 20.31 16.37 -19.64
N VAL A 251 21.57 16.58 -19.28
CA VAL A 251 22.27 17.86 -19.46
C VAL A 251 22.71 18.00 -20.91
N GLU A 252 22.66 19.22 -21.46
CA GLU A 252 23.19 19.58 -22.79
C GLU A 252 24.65 19.11 -22.98
N PRO A 253 25.09 18.81 -24.23
CA PRO A 253 24.49 19.21 -25.52
C PRO A 253 23.53 18.20 -26.15
N GLU A 254 23.39 17.01 -25.58
CA GLU A 254 22.44 15.99 -26.01
C GLU A 254 21.29 15.95 -25.01
N LEU A 255 20.26 16.79 -25.23
CA LEU A 255 18.99 16.73 -24.52
C LEU A 255 18.37 15.33 -24.67
N ARG A 256 18.80 14.40 -23.82
CA ARG A 256 18.28 13.04 -23.73
C ARG A 256 17.19 13.05 -22.69
N ILE A 257 15.96 13.02 -23.17
CA ILE A 257 14.80 12.83 -22.30
C ILE A 257 14.62 11.33 -22.12
N LYS A 258 14.60 10.89 -20.87
CA LYS A 258 14.24 9.51 -20.52
C LYS A 258 13.02 9.53 -19.64
N ILE A 259 12.18 8.53 -19.80
CA ILE A 259 11.04 8.31 -18.91
C ILE A 259 11.30 7.09 -18.03
N ARG A 260 10.65 7.09 -16.88
CA ARG A 260 10.76 6.02 -15.90
C ARG A 260 9.39 5.72 -15.34
N PHE A 261 8.87 4.53 -15.61
CA PHE A 261 7.61 4.10 -15.01
C PHE A 261 7.84 3.71 -13.56
N CYS A 262 6.99 4.22 -12.68
CA CYS A 262 6.98 3.87 -11.26
C CYS A 262 5.56 3.52 -10.82
N ASN A 263 5.43 3.08 -9.57
CA ASN A 263 4.14 2.76 -8.93
C ASN A 263 3.30 1.70 -9.66
N PHE A 264 3.58 0.42 -9.36
CA PHE A 264 2.94 -0.71 -10.06
C PHE A 264 1.74 -1.32 -9.31
N THR A 265 1.15 -0.63 -8.33
CA THR A 265 0.03 -1.17 -7.53
C THR A 265 -1.23 -1.49 -8.36
N LYS A 266 -1.39 -0.84 -9.52
CA LYS A 266 -2.52 -1.00 -10.44
C LYS A 266 -2.11 -1.70 -11.75
N TYR A 267 -1.10 -2.56 -11.69
CA TYR A 267 -0.73 -3.41 -12.82
C TYR A 267 -1.23 -4.81 -12.55
N LYS A 268 -1.82 -5.42 -13.59
CA LYS A 268 -2.26 -6.82 -13.56
C LYS A 268 -1.14 -7.72 -14.03
N LEU A 269 -1.00 -8.85 -13.33
CA LEU A 269 -0.13 -9.94 -13.78
C LEU A 269 -0.93 -10.86 -14.70
N GLN A 270 -0.32 -11.40 -15.75
CA GLN A 270 -1.02 -12.24 -16.73
C GLN A 270 -1.76 -13.45 -16.12
N ARG A 271 -1.33 -13.95 -14.95
CA ARG A 271 -2.03 -15.01 -14.20
C ARG A 271 -3.36 -14.55 -13.57
N GLU A 272 -3.48 -13.27 -13.23
CA GLU A 272 -4.67 -12.73 -12.55
C GLU A 272 -5.91 -12.68 -13.47
N PHE A 273 -5.75 -12.81 -14.80
CA PHE A 273 -6.89 -12.95 -15.70
C PHE A 273 -7.66 -14.27 -15.49
N ALA A 274 -7.00 -15.32 -14.98
CA ALA A 274 -7.65 -16.57 -14.58
C ALA A 274 -8.24 -16.46 -13.16
N ASP A 275 -7.51 -15.83 -12.25
CA ASP A 275 -7.88 -15.72 -10.83
C ASP A 275 -9.01 -14.70 -10.58
N GLU A 276 -9.17 -13.65 -11.39
CA GLU A 276 -10.26 -12.68 -11.24
C GLU A 276 -11.64 -13.32 -11.40
N VAL A 277 -11.76 -14.31 -12.29
CA VAL A 277 -13.00 -15.08 -12.45
C VAL A 277 -13.27 -15.89 -11.19
N GLU A 278 -12.26 -16.51 -10.60
CA GLU A 278 -12.38 -17.33 -9.40
C GLU A 278 -12.63 -16.48 -8.14
N MET A 279 -11.97 -15.32 -8.01
CA MET A 279 -12.15 -14.36 -6.92
C MET A 279 -13.51 -13.67 -6.98
N LEU A 280 -13.98 -13.25 -8.16
CA LEU A 280 -15.33 -12.71 -8.33
C LEU A 280 -16.37 -13.78 -8.02
N THR A 281 -16.12 -15.04 -8.38
CA THR A 281 -16.99 -16.17 -8.01
C THR A 281 -16.99 -16.41 -6.50
N ALA A 282 -15.83 -16.31 -5.82
CA ALA A 282 -15.74 -16.43 -4.37
C ALA A 282 -16.35 -15.24 -3.62
N GLN A 283 -16.22 -14.01 -4.14
CA GLN A 283 -16.89 -12.82 -3.60
C GLN A 283 -18.39 -12.86 -3.84
N LEU A 284 -18.87 -13.30 -5.01
CA LEU A 284 -20.30 -13.53 -5.25
C LEU A 284 -20.83 -14.62 -4.30
N ALA A 285 -20.14 -15.75 -4.17
CA ALA A 285 -20.55 -16.82 -3.24
C ALA A 285 -20.55 -16.35 -1.78
N PHE A 286 -19.63 -15.47 -1.40
CA PHE A 286 -19.61 -14.84 -0.08
C PHE A 286 -20.76 -13.84 0.12
N MET A 287 -21.07 -13.00 -0.88
CA MET A 287 -22.21 -12.09 -0.82
C MET A 287 -23.56 -12.82 -0.87
N GLU A 288 -23.66 -13.90 -1.65
CA GLU A 288 -24.84 -14.78 -1.70
C GLU A 288 -25.04 -15.54 -0.39
N ALA A 289 -23.96 -15.97 0.27
CA ALA A 289 -24.03 -16.55 1.62
C ALA A 289 -24.46 -15.55 2.71
N LEU A 290 -24.30 -14.24 2.45
CA LEU A 290 -24.78 -13.15 3.30
C LEU A 290 -26.18 -12.64 2.89
N SER A 291 -26.68 -12.99 1.70
CA SER A 291 -27.99 -12.56 1.18
C SER A 291 -29.19 -12.99 2.06
N PRO A 292 -29.20 -14.18 2.70
CA PRO A 292 -30.24 -14.54 3.67
C PRO A 292 -30.22 -13.69 4.95
N VAL A 293 -29.14 -12.97 5.23
CA VAL A 293 -28.97 -12.13 6.45
C VAL A 293 -29.56 -10.72 6.25
N PHE A 294 -29.85 -10.31 5.01
CA PHE A 294 -30.40 -8.98 4.70
C PHE A 294 -31.83 -9.01 4.16
N THR A 295 -32.38 -10.18 3.82
CA THR A 295 -33.73 -10.31 3.24
C THR A 295 -34.86 -10.43 4.29
N TYR A 296 -34.56 -10.50 5.59
CA TYR A 296 -35.57 -10.57 6.67
C TYR A 296 -35.96 -9.22 7.28
N THR A 297 -35.91 -8.10 6.53
CA THR A 297 -36.44 -6.79 7.00
C THR A 297 -37.51 -6.16 6.11
N LEU A 298 -38.05 -6.88 5.13
CA LEU A 298 -39.25 -6.46 4.38
C LEU A 298 -40.18 -7.66 4.16
N GLY A 299 -40.89 -8.03 5.22
CA GLY A 299 -41.96 -9.03 5.22
C GLY A 299 -42.75 -8.93 6.51
#